data_AF-F9EMN7-F1
#
_entry.id   AF-F9EMN7-F1
#
_cell.length_a   1.000
_cell.length_b   1.000
_cell.length_c   1.000
_cell.angle_alpha   90.00
_cell.angle_beta   90.00
_cell.angle_gamma   90.00
#
_symmetry.space_group_name_H-M   'P 1'
#
loop_
_entity.id
_entity.type
_entity.pdbx_description
1 polymer ?
#
loop_
_entity_poly.entity_id
_entity_poly.type
_entity_poly.pdbx_seq_one_letter_code
_entity_poly.pdbx_strand_id
1 'polypeptide(L)'
;MLPDKNLNKNNSCYNEDAINLVKNIDCDLLYLDPPYNSRQYSDAYHLLENIARWQKPEVFGVARKMDRKAIKSSYCTIEATQKFKELIENTNARYILLSYNNMSEKGDDRSNAKISDKDILEIFREKR
;
A
#
# COMPACT_ATOMS: atom_id res chain seq x y z
N MET A 1 6.85 21.77 -5.18
CA MET A 1 7.71 22.06 -4.01
C MET A 1 8.67 20.91 -3.86
N LEU A 2 9.96 21.19 -3.72
CA LEU A 2 10.89 20.18 -3.19
C LEU A 2 10.68 20.09 -1.68
N PRO A 3 10.88 18.92 -1.05
CA PRO A 3 10.81 18.81 0.39
C PRO A 3 11.80 19.77 1.07
N ASP A 4 11.48 20.17 2.30
CA ASP A 4 12.38 21.01 3.11
C ASP A 4 13.78 20.39 3.14
N LYS A 5 14.82 21.22 3.09
CA LYS A 5 16.20 20.74 3.22
C LYS A 5 16.54 20.31 4.65
N ASN A 6 15.73 20.74 5.63
CA ASN A 6 15.89 20.44 7.05
C ASN A 6 14.97 19.31 7.52
N LEU A 7 14.92 18.20 6.77
CA LEU A 7 14.21 16.99 7.20
C LEU A 7 14.82 16.43 8.49
N ASN A 8 13.98 15.80 9.30
CA ASN A 8 14.44 15.06 10.47
C ASN A 8 15.41 13.95 10.03
N LYS A 9 16.63 13.96 10.58
CA LYS A 9 17.69 12.98 10.25
C LYS A 9 17.34 11.55 10.67
N ASN A 10 16.35 11.37 11.53
CA ASN A 10 15.86 10.07 11.97
C ASN A 10 14.83 9.46 11.01
N ASN A 11 14.43 10.18 9.95
CA ASN A 11 13.54 9.64 8.93
C ASN A 11 14.22 8.47 8.23
N SER A 12 13.49 7.35 8.13
CA SER A 12 13.93 6.15 7.44
C SER A 12 12.94 5.79 6.34
N CYS A 13 13.43 5.29 5.21
CA CYS A 13 12.62 4.84 4.08
C CYS A 13 13.04 3.43 3.70
N TYR A 14 12.05 2.59 3.39
CA TYR A 14 12.26 1.17 3.12
C TYR A 14 11.61 0.82 1.78
N ASN A 15 12.33 0.07 0.94
CA ASN A 15 11.76 -0.58 -0.24
C ASN A 15 11.49 -2.04 0.11
N GLU A 16 10.43 -2.28 0.89
CA GLU A 16 10.07 -3.60 1.41
C GLU A 16 8.54 -3.77 1.42
N ASP A 17 8.08 -5.02 1.44
CA ASP A 17 6.68 -5.33 1.70
C ASP A 17 6.29 -4.83 3.10
N ALA A 18 5.23 -4.02 3.18
CA ALA A 18 4.79 -3.41 4.43
C ALA A 18 4.49 -4.44 5.52
N ILE A 19 3.99 -5.64 5.17
CA ILE A 19 3.70 -6.71 6.14
C ILE A 19 4.97 -7.25 6.79
N ASN A 20 6.07 -7.30 6.05
CA ASN A 20 7.36 -7.72 6.60
C ASN A 20 8.01 -6.59 7.40
N LEU A 21 7.90 -5.35 6.90
CA LEU A 21 8.44 -4.18 7.57
C LEU A 21 7.82 -3.97 8.96
N VAL A 22 6.48 -4.05 9.09
CA VAL A 22 5.79 -3.79 10.37
C VAL A 22 6.16 -4.77 11.50
N LYS A 23 6.71 -5.95 11.16
CA LYS A 23 7.22 -6.92 12.14
C LYS A 23 8.54 -6.49 12.78
N ASN A 24 9.26 -5.58 12.12
CA ASN A 24 10.62 -5.18 12.48
C ASN A 24 10.72 -3.71 12.91
N ILE A 25 9.59 -2.99 12.94
CA ILE A 25 9.55 -1.59 13.36
C ILE A 25 8.52 -1.39 14.46
N ASP A 26 8.90 -0.60 15.46
CA ASP A 26 7.98 -0.12 16.50
C ASP A 26 7.57 1.31 16.19
N CYS A 27 6.28 1.61 16.39
CA CYS A 27 5.75 2.97 16.24
C CYS A 27 4.54 3.18 17.15
N ASP A 28 4.30 4.41 17.57
CA ASP A 28 3.08 4.75 18.33
C ASP A 28 1.87 4.93 17.41
N LEU A 29 2.08 5.49 16.22
CA LEU A 29 1.04 5.80 15.23
C LEU A 29 1.44 5.23 13.86
N LEU A 30 0.56 4.41 13.30
CA LEU A 30 0.68 3.85 11.95
C LEU A 30 -0.35 4.49 11.02
N TYR A 31 0.13 5.23 10.02
CA TYR A 31 -0.72 5.75 8.94
C TYR A 31 -0.72 4.79 7.75
N LEU A 32 -1.90 4.41 7.29
CA LEU A 32 -2.11 3.48 6.18
C LEU A 32 -2.92 4.14 5.06
N ASP A 33 -2.40 4.04 3.85
CA ASP A 33 -3.07 4.49 2.62
C ASP A 33 -2.92 3.43 1.52
N PRO A 34 -3.50 2.22 1.70
CA PRO A 34 -3.36 1.15 0.73
C PRO A 34 -4.21 1.43 -0.53
N PRO A 35 -3.89 0.80 -1.68
CA PRO A 35 -4.75 0.85 -2.85
C PRO A 35 -6.18 0.39 -2.53
N TYR A 36 -7.18 1.20 -2.90
CA TYR A 36 -8.58 0.92 -2.55
C TYR A 36 -9.27 -0.07 -3.48
N ASN A 37 -8.89 -0.11 -4.75
CA ASN A 37 -9.65 -0.78 -5.80
C ASN A 37 -8.75 -1.63 -6.70
N SER A 38 -9.29 -2.23 -7.76
CA SER A 38 -8.51 -3.16 -8.59
C SER A 38 -7.49 -2.50 -9.53
N ARG A 39 -7.38 -1.17 -9.53
CA ARG A 39 -6.40 -0.46 -10.34
C ARG A 39 -5.01 -0.69 -9.74
N GLN A 40 -4.18 -1.42 -10.47
CA GLN A 40 -2.80 -1.67 -10.08
C GLN A 40 -1.98 -0.39 -10.20
N TYR A 41 -1.48 0.12 -9.08
CA TYR A 41 -0.70 1.36 -9.04
C TYR A 41 0.58 1.24 -9.85
N SER A 42 1.16 0.04 -9.91
CA SER A 42 2.32 -0.25 -10.76
C SER A 42 2.06 0.04 -12.24
N ASP A 43 0.81 0.03 -12.73
CA ASP A 43 0.50 0.39 -14.13
C ASP A 43 0.58 1.89 -14.41
N ALA A 44 0.30 2.73 -13.40
CA ALA A 44 0.29 4.18 -13.47
C ALA A 44 1.62 4.80 -13.00
N TYR A 45 2.25 4.19 -11.99
CA TYR A 45 3.46 4.67 -11.32
C TYR A 45 4.69 3.80 -11.60
N HIS A 46 4.71 3.06 -12.72
CA HIS A 46 5.82 2.18 -13.11
C HIS A 46 7.18 2.86 -13.12
N LEU A 47 7.22 4.16 -13.45
CA LEU A 47 8.46 4.95 -13.42
C LEU A 47 9.00 5.10 -12.00
N LEU A 48 8.15 5.43 -11.03
CA LEU A 48 8.55 5.59 -9.63
C LEU A 48 9.02 4.26 -9.04
N GLU A 49 8.32 3.17 -9.35
CA GLU A 49 8.71 1.81 -8.99
C GLU A 49 10.10 1.45 -9.53
N ASN A 50 10.39 1.84 -10.78
CA ASN A 50 11.70 1.59 -11.39
C ASN A 50 12.81 2.41 -10.72
N ILE A 51 12.54 3.69 -10.41
CA ILE A 51 13.49 4.57 -9.71
C ILE A 51 13.79 4.02 -8.32
N ALA A 52 12.77 3.59 -7.56
CA ALA A 52 12.92 3.06 -6.22
C ALA A 52 13.77 1.78 -6.17
N ARG A 53 13.64 0.90 -7.17
CA ARG A 53 14.44 -0.35 -7.27
C ARG A 53 15.82 -0.14 -7.88
N TRP A 54 15.96 0.83 -8.78
CA TRP A 54 17.20 1.18 -9.49
C TRP A 54 17.90 0.05 -10.26
N GLN A 55 17.16 -0.98 -10.65
CA GLN A 55 17.70 -2.18 -11.33
C GLN A 55 17.93 -1.99 -12.83
N LYS A 56 17.40 -0.92 -13.44
CA LYS A 56 17.50 -0.62 -14.88
C LYS A 56 17.06 -1.80 -15.78
N PRO A 57 15.86 -2.37 -15.57
CA PRO A 57 15.36 -3.46 -16.40
C PRO A 57 15.09 -2.98 -17.83
N GLU A 58 14.96 -3.94 -18.75
CA GLU A 58 14.53 -3.66 -20.11
C GLU A 58 13.10 -3.09 -20.13
N VAL A 59 12.84 -2.17 -21.06
CA VAL A 59 11.58 -1.43 -21.16
C VAL A 59 11.02 -1.47 -22.57
N PHE A 60 9.70 -1.58 -22.67
CA PHE A 60 9.01 -1.85 -23.93
C PHE A 60 7.92 -0.81 -24.22
N GLY A 61 7.56 -0.71 -25.51
CA GLY A 61 6.50 0.17 -25.99
C GLY A 61 6.80 1.68 -25.88
N VAL A 62 5.85 2.50 -26.32
CA VAL A 62 5.99 3.97 -26.34
C VAL A 62 6.16 4.54 -24.93
N ALA A 63 5.42 3.99 -23.96
CA ALA A 63 5.45 4.43 -22.56
C ALA A 63 6.67 3.90 -21.76
N ARG A 64 7.60 3.17 -22.40
CA ARG A 64 8.82 2.60 -21.78
C ARG A 64 8.53 1.86 -20.47
N LYS A 65 7.62 0.89 -20.55
CA LYS A 65 7.17 0.10 -19.41
C LYS A 65 8.05 -1.14 -19.21
N MET A 66 8.52 -1.38 -17.99
CA MET A 66 9.16 -2.64 -17.60
C MET A 66 8.12 -3.76 -17.38
N ASP A 67 8.57 -5.01 -17.24
CA ASP A 67 7.69 -6.09 -16.73
C ASP A 67 7.27 -5.78 -15.29
N ARG A 68 5.97 -5.90 -15.01
CA ARG A 68 5.35 -5.50 -13.75
C ARG A 68 4.69 -6.64 -12.99
N LYS A 69 4.75 -7.88 -13.49
CA LYS A 69 4.07 -9.02 -12.85
C LYS A 69 4.45 -9.17 -11.37
N ALA A 70 5.73 -8.97 -11.05
CA ALA A 70 6.27 -9.08 -9.70
C ALA A 70 5.97 -7.87 -8.78
N ILE A 71 5.34 -6.81 -9.28
CA ILE A 71 5.09 -5.56 -8.53
C ILE A 71 3.60 -5.21 -8.46
N LYS A 72 2.74 -6.17 -8.79
CA LYS A 72 1.30 -6.03 -8.58
C LYS A 72 1.01 -6.18 -7.10
N SER A 73 0.13 -5.32 -6.59
CA SER A 73 -0.28 -5.35 -5.19
C SER A 73 -1.45 -6.31 -4.98
N SER A 74 -1.37 -7.14 -3.95
CA SER A 74 -2.49 -7.96 -3.46
C SER A 74 -3.63 -7.12 -2.90
N TYR A 75 -3.38 -5.85 -2.51
CA TYR A 75 -4.45 -4.92 -2.12
C TYR A 75 -5.38 -4.55 -3.29
N CYS A 76 -4.95 -4.77 -4.52
CA CYS A 76 -5.78 -4.58 -5.71
C CYS A 76 -6.49 -5.87 -6.18
N THR A 77 -6.38 -6.97 -5.43
CA THR A 77 -6.98 -8.26 -5.74
C THR A 77 -8.03 -8.63 -4.70
N ILE A 78 -8.59 -9.84 -4.79
CA ILE A 78 -9.49 -10.41 -3.77
C ILE A 78 -8.77 -10.70 -2.44
N GLU A 79 -7.43 -10.67 -2.41
CA GLU A 79 -6.62 -10.95 -1.22
C GLU A 79 -6.49 -9.73 -0.30
N ALA A 80 -7.02 -8.57 -0.68
CA ALA A 80 -6.83 -7.31 0.02
C ALA A 80 -7.24 -7.39 1.50
N THR A 81 -8.41 -7.95 1.81
CA THR A 81 -8.90 -8.09 3.19
C THR A 81 -7.96 -8.97 4.02
N GLN A 82 -7.48 -10.09 3.47
CA GLN A 82 -6.56 -10.98 4.17
C GLN A 82 -5.20 -10.30 4.42
N LYS A 83 -4.68 -9.56 3.43
CA LYS A 83 -3.41 -8.85 3.55
C LYS A 83 -3.48 -7.69 4.53
N PHE A 84 -4.62 -7.00 4.57
CA PHE A 84 -4.88 -5.97 5.56
C PHE A 84 -4.93 -6.56 6.97
N LYS A 85 -5.67 -7.66 7.18
CA LYS A 85 -5.69 -8.38 8.45
C LYS A 85 -4.29 -8.77 8.92
N GLU A 86 -3.51 -9.39 8.03
CA GLU A 86 -2.12 -9.77 8.31
C GLU A 86 -1.26 -8.56 8.73
N LEU A 87 -1.42 -7.40 8.08
CA LEU A 87 -0.69 -6.19 8.45
C LEU A 87 -1.09 -5.68 9.84
N ILE A 88 -2.39 -5.64 10.15
CA ILE A 88 -2.90 -5.15 11.44
C ILE A 88 -2.48 -6.07 12.61
N GLU A 89 -2.50 -7.39 12.39
CA GLU A 89 -2.08 -8.37 13.39
C GLU A 89 -0.58 -8.31 13.71
N ASN A 90 0.25 -7.93 12.74
CA ASN A 90 1.71 -7.91 12.89
C ASN A 90 2.27 -6.56 13.37
N THR A 91 1.46 -5.51 13.50
CA THR A 91 1.94 -4.22 14.00
C THR A 91 1.72 -4.04 15.51
N ASN A 92 2.75 -3.52 16.18
CA ASN A 92 2.68 -3.09 17.59
C ASN A 92 2.12 -1.67 17.76
N ALA A 93 1.64 -1.03 16.69
CA ALA A 93 1.15 0.33 16.74
C ALA A 93 -0.02 0.50 17.70
N ARG A 94 0.06 1.53 18.56
CA ARG A 94 -1.01 1.89 19.50
C ARG A 94 -2.19 2.56 18.80
N TYR A 95 -1.89 3.40 17.80
CA TYR A 95 -2.88 4.12 17.02
C TYR A 95 -2.71 3.76 15.55
N ILE A 96 -3.84 3.54 14.87
CA ILE A 96 -3.87 3.27 13.43
C ILE A 96 -4.79 4.31 12.79
N LEU A 97 -4.23 5.07 11.84
CA LEU A 97 -4.99 6.00 11.01
C LEU A 97 -5.05 5.43 9.60
N LEU A 98 -6.22 4.94 9.20
CA LEU A 98 -6.45 4.42 7.86
C LEU A 98 -7.11 5.49 7.01
N SER A 99 -6.43 5.91 5.95
CA SER A 99 -7.08 6.55 4.82
C SER A 99 -7.83 5.47 4.05
N TYR A 100 -9.14 5.64 3.89
CA TYR A 100 -9.94 4.76 3.04
C TYR A 100 -11.02 5.54 2.30
N ASN A 101 -11.42 5.02 1.14
CA ASN A 101 -12.48 5.60 0.34
C ASN A 101 -13.78 4.81 0.53
N ASN A 102 -14.87 5.50 0.86
CA ASN A 102 -16.19 4.93 1.11
C ASN A 102 -17.07 4.84 -0.15
N MET A 103 -16.48 4.76 -1.35
CA MET A 103 -17.22 4.53 -2.59
C MET A 103 -17.94 3.19 -2.48
N SER A 104 -19.15 3.25 -1.92
CA SER A 104 -20.23 2.27 -1.98
C SER A 104 -20.39 1.80 -3.42
N GLU A 105 -21.09 0.68 -3.62
CA GLU A 105 -21.35 -0.04 -4.89
C GLU A 105 -21.97 0.77 -6.07
N LYS A 106 -21.75 2.09 -6.13
CA LYS A 106 -22.27 3.07 -7.08
C LYS A 106 -21.34 3.30 -8.27
N GLY A 107 -20.30 2.49 -8.45
CA GLY A 107 -19.31 2.61 -9.53
C GLY A 107 -19.09 1.32 -10.31
N ASP A 108 -18.30 1.41 -11.39
CA ASP A 108 -17.75 0.24 -12.12
C ASP A 108 -17.04 -0.69 -11.12
N ASP A 109 -17.19 -2.02 -11.28
CA ASP A 109 -16.62 -3.07 -10.42
C ASP A 109 -15.12 -2.85 -10.08
N ARG A 110 -14.39 -2.19 -10.99
CA ARG A 110 -12.97 -1.86 -10.78
C ARG A 110 -12.69 -0.68 -9.85
N SER A 111 -13.71 0.12 -9.53
CA SER A 111 -13.62 1.30 -8.69
C SER A 111 -14.10 1.03 -7.26
N ASN A 112 -14.83 -0.06 -7.04
CA ASN A 112 -15.31 -0.48 -5.74
C ASN A 112 -14.13 -0.80 -4.80
N ALA A 113 -14.32 -0.44 -3.52
CA ALA A 113 -13.38 -0.77 -2.47
C ALA A 113 -13.18 -2.29 -2.36
N LYS A 114 -11.93 -2.73 -2.20
CA LYS A 114 -11.57 -4.15 -2.04
C LYS A 114 -11.75 -4.69 -0.63
N ILE A 115 -11.81 -3.80 0.34
CA ILE A 115 -12.04 -4.12 1.75
C ILE A 115 -13.30 -3.38 2.16
N SER A 116 -14.29 -4.10 2.70
CA SER A 116 -15.53 -3.48 3.13
C SER A 116 -15.36 -2.79 4.48
N ASP A 117 -16.16 -1.76 4.75
CA ASP A 117 -16.19 -1.07 6.06
C ASP A 117 -16.42 -2.07 7.21
N LYS A 118 -17.24 -3.11 6.97
CA LYS A 118 -17.48 -4.17 7.94
C LYS A 118 -16.19 -4.93 8.24
N ASP A 119 -15.45 -5.36 7.22
CA ASP A 119 -14.20 -6.11 7.40
C ASP A 119 -13.15 -5.25 8.11
N ILE A 120 -13.03 -3.96 7.74
CA ILE A 120 -12.12 -3.02 8.40
C ILE A 120 -12.43 -2.94 9.90
N LEU A 121 -13.69 -2.73 10.25
CA LEU A 121 -14.13 -2.61 11.65
C LEU A 121 -13.97 -3.93 12.43
N GLU A 122 -14.19 -5.07 11.78
CA GLU A 122 -13.99 -6.39 12.38
C GLU A 122 -12.52 -6.64 12.69
N ILE A 123 -11.63 -6.40 11.72
CA ILE A 123 -10.17 -6.53 11.88
C ILE A 123 -9.65 -5.61 13.00
N PHE A 124 -10.10 -4.35 13.06
CA PHE A 124 -9.69 -3.45 14.12
C PHE A 124 -10.19 -3.84 15.51
N ARG A 125 -11.37 -4.46 15.63
CA ARG A 125 -11.89 -4.97 16.91
C ARG A 125 -11.14 -6.21 17.39
N GLU A 126 -10.63 -7.02 16.48
CA GLU A 126 -9.84 -8.20 16.81
C GLU A 126 -8.41 -7.85 17.25
N LYS A 127 -7.90 -6.67 16.86
CA LYS A 127 -6.60 -6.18 17.32
C LYS A 127 -6.64 -5.93 18.83
N ARG A 128 -5.88 -6.73 19.57
CA ARG A 128 -5.67 -6.58 21.01
C ARG A 128 -4.57 -5.56 21.32
#